data_AF-A0AAV8X9A2-F1
#
_entry.id   AF-A0AAV8X9A2-F1
#
_cell.length_a   1.000
_cell.length_b   1.000
_cell.length_c   1.000
_cell.angle_alpha   90.00
_cell.angle_beta   90.00
_cell.angle_gamma   90.00
#
_symmetry.space_group_name_H-M   'P 1'
#
loop_
_entity.id
_entity.type
_entity.pdbx_description
1 polymer ?
#
loop_
_entity_poly.entity_id
_entity_poly.type
_entity_poly.pdbx_seq_one_letter_code
_entity_poly.pdbx_strand_id
1 'polypeptide(L)'
;MVPCKNCASALYCSDTCRNLAFDSHHQYECNIDPSLLERDVVLRLTVLGIKEYEQNKKLGQDKFPSCGYEDIYHLKTNEDKRDDAYLFEIAVTAGATFHALKYCTKFLEETTFDENKLKEIIFRNVLIQRTNGVTVYKSDVNMKREFVGNVLYAFSKSLQSLLRLKLPGLFLRNEIYSDSC
;
A
#
# COMPACT_ATOMS: atom_id res chain seq x y z
N MET A 1 16.25 -18.61 -3.78
CA MET A 1 15.56 -17.37 -4.20
C MET A 1 15.75 -17.22 -5.70
N VAL A 2 14.75 -16.71 -6.40
CA VAL A 2 14.73 -16.48 -7.85
C VAL A 2 14.66 -14.96 -8.08
N PRO A 3 15.62 -14.35 -8.80
CA PRO A 3 15.57 -12.91 -9.07
C PRO A 3 14.56 -12.55 -10.15
N CYS A 4 14.11 -11.29 -10.15
CA CYS A 4 13.45 -10.72 -11.32
C CYS A 4 14.42 -10.70 -12.52
N LYS A 5 13.89 -10.88 -13.73
CA LYS A 5 14.69 -10.82 -14.96
C LYS A 5 14.96 -9.39 -15.44
N ASN A 6 14.18 -8.43 -14.97
CA ASN A 6 14.15 -7.06 -15.47
C ASN A 6 14.64 -6.02 -14.46
N CYS A 7 14.76 -6.38 -13.17
CA CYS A 7 15.30 -5.50 -12.14
C CYS A 7 16.16 -6.26 -11.14
N ALA A 8 17.06 -5.54 -10.46
CA ALA A 8 17.92 -6.09 -9.41
C ALA A 8 17.29 -6.02 -8.00
N SER A 9 16.12 -5.39 -7.85
CA SER A 9 15.52 -5.06 -6.55
C SER A 9 14.59 -6.14 -6.00
N ALA A 10 14.12 -7.08 -6.81
CA ALA A 10 13.12 -8.07 -6.41
C ALA A 10 13.66 -9.51 -6.44
N LEU A 11 13.40 -10.23 -5.34
CA LEU A 11 13.72 -11.64 -5.14
C LEU A 11 12.46 -12.41 -4.71
N TYR A 12 12.32 -13.63 -5.22
CA TYR A 12 11.15 -14.49 -4.97
C TYR A 12 11.58 -15.86 -4.46
N CYS A 13 10.69 -16.60 -3.82
CA CYS A 13 11.02 -17.96 -3.37
C CYS A 13 10.99 -18.98 -4.52
N SER A 14 10.20 -18.74 -5.58
CA SER A 14 10.01 -19.62 -6.73
C SER A 14 9.63 -18.83 -7.99
N ASP A 15 9.72 -19.45 -9.17
CA ASP A 15 9.21 -18.88 -10.42
C ASP A 15 7.70 -18.60 -10.37
N THR A 16 6.94 -19.46 -9.68
CA THR A 16 5.50 -19.25 -9.47
C THR A 16 5.24 -17.94 -8.75
N CYS A 17 5.95 -17.67 -7.63
CA CYS A 17 5.78 -16.41 -6.90
C CYS A 17 6.26 -15.20 -7.71
N ARG A 18 7.33 -15.33 -8.50
CA ARG A 18 7.78 -14.26 -9.40
C ARG A 18 6.70 -13.91 -10.41
N ASN A 19 6.14 -14.91 -11.09
CA ASN A 19 5.15 -14.70 -12.14
C ASN A 19 3.85 -14.11 -11.56
N LEU A 20 3.36 -14.65 -10.43
CA LEU A 20 2.18 -14.08 -9.73
C LEU A 20 2.40 -12.62 -9.31
N ALA A 21 3.59 -12.28 -8.80
CA ALA A 21 3.91 -10.91 -8.44
C ALA A 21 3.97 -10.00 -9.68
N PHE A 22 4.56 -10.47 -10.79
CA PHE A 22 4.65 -9.74 -12.05
C PHE A 22 3.26 -9.40 -12.60
N ASP A 23 2.38 -10.39 -12.70
CA ASP A 23 1.03 -10.23 -13.25
C ASP A 23 0.16 -9.30 -12.41
N SER A 24 0.33 -9.34 -11.09
CA SER A 24 -0.47 -8.52 -10.17
C SER A 24 -0.01 -7.06 -10.15
N HIS A 25 1.26 -6.80 -9.79
CA HIS A 25 1.75 -5.45 -9.50
C HIS A 25 3.17 -5.17 -9.97
N HIS A 26 4.08 -6.15 -9.89
CA HIS A 26 5.50 -5.89 -10.08
C HIS A 26 5.85 -5.44 -11.51
N GLN A 27 5.06 -5.77 -12.54
CA GLN A 27 5.27 -5.23 -13.89
C GLN A 27 5.27 -3.68 -13.94
N TYR A 28 4.54 -3.03 -13.03
CA TYR A 28 4.49 -1.56 -12.92
C TYR A 28 5.54 -1.01 -11.94
N GLU A 29 6.07 -1.84 -11.03
CA GLU A 29 7.15 -1.43 -10.11
C GLU A 29 8.54 -1.61 -10.72
N CYS A 30 8.67 -2.55 -11.66
CA CYS A 30 9.95 -3.10 -12.10
C CYS A 30 10.91 -2.06 -12.65
N ASN A 31 10.38 -1.07 -13.37
CA ASN A 31 11.17 -0.04 -14.04
C ASN A 31 11.28 1.26 -13.24
N ILE A 32 10.65 1.33 -12.07
CA ILE A 32 10.71 2.53 -11.25
C ILE A 32 11.93 2.41 -10.33
N ASP A 33 12.67 3.51 -10.20
CA ASP A 33 13.81 3.60 -9.31
C ASP A 33 13.39 3.23 -7.87
N PRO A 34 14.03 2.22 -7.24
CA PRO A 34 13.72 1.82 -5.87
C PRO A 34 13.79 2.97 -4.85
N SER A 35 14.61 4.00 -5.09
CA SER A 35 14.70 5.19 -4.23
C SER A 35 13.46 6.08 -4.28
N LEU A 36 12.73 6.07 -5.40
CA LEU A 36 11.46 6.77 -5.56
C LEU A 36 10.29 5.98 -4.95
N LEU A 37 10.48 4.68 -4.74
CA LEU A 37 9.43 3.75 -4.38
C LEU A 37 9.61 3.12 -3.01
N GLU A 38 10.57 3.53 -2.19
CA GLU A 38 11.04 2.70 -1.08
C GLU A 38 9.88 2.10 -0.25
N ARG A 39 9.51 0.85 -0.61
CA ARG A 39 8.42 0.04 -0.06
C ARG A 39 7.02 0.67 -0.12
N ASP A 40 6.69 1.39 -1.20
CA ASP A 40 5.45 2.13 -1.29
C ASP A 40 4.24 1.23 -1.61
N VAL A 41 3.58 0.78 -0.54
CA VAL A 41 2.28 0.10 -0.57
C VAL A 41 1.26 0.90 -1.39
N VAL A 42 1.38 2.23 -1.49
CA VAL A 42 0.45 3.10 -2.23
C VAL A 42 0.43 2.77 -3.72
N LEU A 43 1.57 2.49 -4.34
CA LEU A 43 1.61 2.12 -5.76
C LEU A 43 0.83 0.83 -6.01
N ARG A 44 1.07 -0.20 -5.19
CA ARG A 44 0.38 -1.49 -5.27
C ARG A 44 -1.12 -1.34 -5.06
N LEU A 45 -1.51 -0.56 -4.05
CA LEU A 45 -2.92 -0.27 -3.75
C LEU A 45 -3.59 0.48 -4.90
N THR A 46 -2.89 1.40 -5.52
CA THR A 46 -3.41 2.17 -6.66
C THR A 46 -3.65 1.28 -7.87
N VAL A 47 -2.66 0.46 -8.25
CA VAL A 47 -2.79 -0.51 -9.34
C VAL A 47 -3.93 -1.49 -9.06
N LEU A 48 -4.00 -2.02 -7.84
CA LEU A 48 -5.06 -2.95 -7.42
C LEU A 48 -6.44 -2.30 -7.54
N GLY A 49 -6.61 -1.11 -6.97
CA GLY A 49 -7.90 -0.42 -6.94
C GLY A 49 -8.43 -0.05 -8.31
N ILE A 50 -7.54 0.32 -9.23
CA ILE A 50 -7.94 0.66 -10.60
C ILE A 50 -8.28 -0.59 -11.40
N LYS A 51 -7.48 -1.66 -11.29
CA LYS A 51 -7.80 -2.94 -11.94
C LYS A 51 -9.15 -3.47 -11.46
N GLU A 52 -9.42 -3.43 -10.16
CA GLU A 52 -10.73 -3.82 -9.60
C GLU A 52 -11.86 -2.90 -10.08
N TYR A 53 -11.62 -1.60 -10.15
CA TYR A 53 -12.60 -0.66 -10.70
C TYR A 53 -12.91 -0.93 -12.17
N GLU A 54 -11.90 -1.19 -13.00
CA GLU A 54 -12.13 -1.43 -14.43
C GLU A 54 -12.93 -2.70 -14.67
N GLN A 55 -12.72 -3.72 -13.84
CA GLN A 55 -13.47 -4.98 -13.86
C GLN A 55 -14.91 -4.81 -13.39
N ASN A 56 -15.14 -4.05 -12.31
CA ASN A 56 -16.45 -3.97 -11.65
C ASN A 56 -17.25 -2.69 -11.96
N LYS A 57 -16.61 -1.72 -12.63
CA LYS A 57 -17.07 -0.34 -12.89
C LYS A 57 -17.61 0.40 -11.67
N LYS A 58 -17.17 -0.01 -10.47
CA LYS A 58 -17.65 0.46 -9.18
C LYS A 58 -16.48 0.59 -8.22
N LEU A 59 -16.44 1.72 -7.53
CA LEU A 59 -15.61 2.00 -6.37
C LEU A 59 -16.60 2.38 -5.25
N GLY A 60 -16.70 1.58 -4.19
CA GLY A 60 -17.44 1.93 -2.98
C GLY A 60 -18.95 1.72 -3.03
N GLN A 61 -19.44 0.56 -3.46
CA GLN A 61 -20.80 0.10 -3.20
C GLN A 61 -20.85 -0.86 -2.01
N ASP A 62 -21.85 -0.67 -1.14
CA ASP A 62 -22.05 -1.38 0.13
C ASP A 62 -22.24 -2.90 -0.02
N LYS A 63 -21.16 -3.67 -0.21
CA LYS A 63 -21.13 -5.12 0.00
C LYS A 63 -20.01 -5.52 0.98
N PHE A 64 -20.44 -5.89 2.19
CA PHE A 64 -19.65 -6.60 3.20
C PHE A 64 -19.05 -7.93 2.70
N PRO A 65 -18.01 -8.44 3.39
CA PRO A 65 -16.61 -8.09 3.21
C PRO A 65 -16.02 -8.91 2.06
N SER A 66 -15.51 -8.24 1.02
CA SER A 66 -14.64 -8.90 0.05
C SER A 66 -13.21 -8.49 0.37
N CYS A 67 -12.24 -9.41 0.33
CA CYS A 67 -10.82 -9.09 0.57
C CYS A 67 -10.19 -8.17 -0.51
N GLY A 68 -10.98 -7.32 -1.16
CA GLY A 68 -10.60 -6.42 -2.25
C GLY A 68 -10.26 -5.02 -1.78
N TYR A 69 -9.94 -4.18 -2.76
CA TYR A 69 -9.54 -2.80 -2.56
C TYR A 69 -10.65 -1.91 -1.98
N GLU A 70 -11.91 -2.24 -2.23
CA GLU A 70 -13.06 -1.48 -1.71
C GLU A 70 -13.02 -1.33 -0.18
N ASP A 71 -12.78 -2.42 0.55
CA ASP A 71 -12.67 -2.38 2.01
C ASP A 71 -11.50 -1.49 2.47
N ILE A 72 -10.42 -1.48 1.70
CA ILE A 72 -9.25 -0.64 1.94
C ILE A 72 -9.58 0.83 1.69
N TYR A 73 -10.28 1.14 0.59
CA TYR A 73 -10.65 2.50 0.20
C TYR A 73 -11.48 3.22 1.27
N HIS A 74 -12.29 2.48 2.04
CA HIS A 74 -13.11 3.00 3.13
C HIS A 74 -12.41 3.04 4.50
N LEU A 75 -11.12 2.71 4.58
CA LEU A 75 -10.34 2.92 5.79
C LEU A 75 -10.28 4.41 6.17
N LYS A 76 -10.14 4.65 7.48
CA LYS A 76 -10.16 6.02 8.01
C LYS A 76 -8.81 6.69 7.69
N THR A 77 -8.85 7.90 7.16
CA THR A 77 -7.65 8.71 6.85
C THR A 77 -7.28 9.67 7.97
N ASN A 78 -8.25 10.04 8.83
CA ASN A 78 -8.13 11.15 9.81
C ASN A 78 -7.64 12.46 9.16
N GLU A 79 -7.97 12.67 7.88
CA GLU A 79 -7.56 13.85 7.10
C GLU A 79 -7.99 15.15 7.79
N ASP A 80 -9.19 15.16 8.36
CA ASP A 80 -9.79 16.25 9.14
C ASP A 80 -9.01 16.65 10.41
N LYS A 81 -8.01 15.84 10.80
CA LYS A 81 -7.20 16.03 12.00
C LYS A 81 -5.74 16.34 11.71
N ARG A 82 -5.37 16.50 10.43
CA ARG A 82 -4.00 16.76 10.00
C ARG A 82 -3.80 18.25 9.76
N ASP A 83 -2.59 18.72 10.02
CA ASP A 83 -2.19 20.08 9.68
C ASP A 83 -1.78 20.20 8.20
N ASP A 84 -1.63 21.43 7.73
CA ASP A 84 -1.30 21.73 6.34
C ASP A 84 0.07 21.19 5.93
N ALA A 85 1.05 21.20 6.85
CA ALA A 85 2.39 20.69 6.58
C ALA A 85 2.36 19.18 6.30
N TYR A 86 1.63 18.43 7.12
CA TYR A 86 1.39 17.01 6.91
C TYR A 86 0.69 16.76 5.57
N LEU A 87 -0.41 17.48 5.29
CA LEU A 87 -1.15 17.30 4.03
C LEU A 87 -0.29 17.65 2.80
N PHE A 88 0.61 18.62 2.91
CA PHE A 88 1.58 18.94 1.87
C PHE A 88 2.54 17.76 1.61
N GLU A 89 3.10 17.13 2.65
CA GLU A 89 3.96 15.94 2.48
C GLU A 89 3.22 14.77 1.80
N ILE A 90 1.94 14.58 2.15
CA ILE A 90 1.06 13.58 1.52
C ILE A 90 0.87 13.92 0.04
N ALA A 91 0.61 15.17 -0.29
CA ALA A 91 0.45 15.63 -1.68
C ALA A 91 1.73 15.45 -2.50
N VAL A 92 2.89 15.74 -1.92
CA VAL A 92 4.20 15.51 -2.57
C VAL A 92 4.41 14.03 -2.86
N THR A 93 4.15 13.17 -1.86
CA THR A 93 4.25 11.71 -2.02
C THR A 93 3.31 11.23 -3.13
N ALA A 94 2.05 11.66 -3.10
CA ALA A 94 1.06 11.29 -4.11
C ALA A 94 1.45 11.77 -5.52
N GLY A 95 1.98 12.99 -5.63
CA GLY A 95 2.50 13.53 -6.88
C GLY A 95 3.66 12.72 -7.44
N ALA A 96 4.59 12.28 -6.59
CA ALA A 96 5.70 11.42 -6.98
C ALA A 96 5.22 10.05 -7.46
N THR A 97 4.29 9.40 -6.73
CA THR A 97 3.69 8.12 -7.14
C THR A 97 2.96 8.25 -8.48
N PHE A 98 2.19 9.34 -8.66
CA PHE A 98 1.50 9.62 -9.93
C PHE A 98 2.50 9.84 -11.08
N HIS A 99 3.56 10.61 -10.85
CA HIS A 99 4.62 10.83 -11.83
C HIS A 99 5.28 9.52 -12.25
N ALA A 100 5.62 8.67 -11.28
CA ALA A 100 6.21 7.36 -11.55
C ALA A 100 5.28 6.48 -12.39
N LEU A 101 3.99 6.40 -12.03
CA LEU A 101 3.00 5.67 -12.83
C LEU A 101 2.91 6.20 -14.27
N LYS A 102 2.91 7.52 -14.44
CA LYS A 102 2.71 8.17 -15.75
C LYS A 102 3.90 8.07 -16.68
N TYR A 103 5.12 8.21 -16.15
CA TYR A 103 6.31 8.37 -16.98
C TYR A 103 7.28 7.19 -16.90
N CYS A 104 7.17 6.35 -15.87
CA CYS A 104 8.07 5.20 -15.69
C CYS A 104 7.37 3.86 -15.98
N THR A 105 6.07 3.87 -16.27
CA THR A 105 5.28 2.66 -16.54
C THR A 105 4.34 2.90 -17.72
N LYS A 106 3.76 1.82 -18.27
CA LYS A 106 2.70 1.88 -19.27
C LYS A 106 1.30 1.88 -18.67
N PHE A 107 1.20 1.98 -17.35
CA PHE A 107 -0.07 1.79 -16.63
C PHE A 107 -1.17 2.74 -17.12
N LEU A 108 -0.84 4.03 -17.32
CA LEU A 108 -1.82 5.00 -17.83
C LEU A 108 -2.16 4.81 -19.32
N GLU A 109 -1.33 4.12 -20.09
CA GLU A 109 -1.62 3.78 -21.50
C GLU A 109 -2.56 2.56 -21.59
N GLU A 110 -2.52 1.69 -20.59
CA GLU A 110 -3.29 0.44 -20.52
C GLU A 110 -4.69 0.63 -19.90
N THR A 111 -4.93 1.76 -19.24
CA THR A 111 -6.19 2.05 -18.53
C THR A 111 -6.99 3.16 -19.18
N THR A 112 -8.31 3.10 -19.02
CA THR A 112 -9.24 4.18 -19.43
C THR A 112 -9.62 5.09 -18.26
N PHE A 113 -8.95 4.92 -17.12
CA PHE A 113 -9.28 5.61 -15.88
C PHE A 113 -8.97 7.10 -15.95
N ASP A 114 -9.87 7.92 -15.39
CA ASP A 114 -9.72 9.37 -15.39
C ASP A 114 -8.49 9.81 -14.57
N GLU A 115 -7.66 10.66 -15.16
CA GLU A 115 -6.39 11.10 -14.56
C GLU A 115 -6.59 11.88 -13.25
N ASN A 116 -7.66 12.68 -13.15
CA ASN A 116 -7.91 13.46 -11.93
C ASN A 116 -8.39 12.57 -10.80
N LYS A 117 -9.30 11.63 -11.08
CA LYS A 117 -9.70 10.60 -10.12
C LYS A 117 -8.52 9.73 -9.70
N LEU A 118 -7.57 9.47 -10.60
CA LEU A 118 -6.35 8.72 -10.26
C LEU A 118 -5.54 9.46 -9.20
N LYS A 119 -5.32 10.76 -9.39
CA LYS A 119 -4.60 11.60 -8.40
C LYS A 119 -5.30 11.60 -7.04
N GLU A 120 -6.62 11.71 -7.02
CA GLU A 120 -7.43 11.63 -5.79
C GLU A 120 -7.27 10.27 -5.09
N ILE A 121 -7.32 9.17 -5.85
CA ILE A 121 -7.13 7.81 -5.33
C ILE A 121 -5.74 7.64 -4.75
N ILE A 122 -4.69 8.11 -5.44
CA ILE A 122 -3.32 8.02 -4.96
C ILE A 122 -3.18 8.81 -3.66
N PHE A 123 -3.62 10.07 -3.64
CA PHE A 123 -3.59 10.91 -2.43
C PHE A 123 -4.28 10.22 -1.25
N ARG A 124 -5.47 9.68 -1.48
CA ARG A 124 -6.21 8.92 -0.47
C ARG A 124 -5.46 7.67 -0.01
N ASN A 125 -4.85 6.91 -0.92
CA ASN A 125 -4.07 5.72 -0.59
C ASN A 125 -2.85 6.05 0.27
N VAL A 126 -2.18 7.19 0.03
CA VAL A 126 -1.09 7.66 0.91
C VAL A 126 -1.63 7.92 2.32
N LEU A 127 -2.76 8.62 2.47
CA LEU A 127 -3.39 8.86 3.78
C LEU A 127 -3.80 7.56 4.48
N ILE A 128 -4.42 6.64 3.74
CA ILE A 128 -4.82 5.33 4.25
C ILE A 128 -3.59 4.59 4.77
N GLN A 129 -2.52 4.52 4.00
CA GLN A 129 -1.30 3.85 4.40
C GLN A 129 -0.67 4.50 5.65
N ARG A 130 -0.55 5.82 5.68
CA ARG A 130 0.02 6.51 6.85
C ARG A 130 -0.79 6.33 8.13
N THR A 131 -2.09 6.07 8.02
CA THR A 131 -2.99 5.93 9.18
C THR A 131 -3.20 4.49 9.60
N ASN A 132 -3.19 3.54 8.66
CA ASN A 132 -3.60 2.16 8.88
C ASN A 132 -2.50 1.13 8.58
N GLY A 133 -1.37 1.58 8.03
CA GLY A 133 -0.22 0.76 7.70
C GLY A 133 0.34 0.03 8.92
N VAL A 134 0.76 -1.20 8.68
CA VAL A 134 1.38 -2.06 9.69
C VAL A 134 2.78 -2.43 9.23
N THR A 135 3.75 -2.25 10.13
CA THR A 135 5.12 -2.67 9.89
C THR A 135 5.29 -4.16 10.20
N VAL A 136 5.80 -4.92 9.24
CA VAL A 136 6.09 -6.34 9.39
C VAL A 136 7.56 -6.55 9.72
N TYR A 137 7.80 -7.37 10.74
CA TYR A 137 9.12 -7.79 11.16
C TYR A 137 9.25 -9.30 11.08
N LYS A 138 10.44 -9.77 10.68
CA LYS A 138 10.85 -11.16 10.85
C LYS A 138 11.52 -11.30 12.21
N SER A 139 11.13 -12.29 12.99
CA SER A 139 11.79 -12.62 14.26
C SER A 139 12.67 -13.85 14.08
N ASP A 140 13.89 -13.81 14.62
CA ASP A 140 14.71 -15.01 14.78
C ASP A 140 14.42 -15.74 16.11
N VAL A 141 15.11 -16.87 16.33
CA VAL A 141 15.02 -17.68 17.56
C VAL A 141 15.49 -16.93 18.81
N ASN A 142 16.23 -15.83 18.64
CA ASN A 142 16.72 -14.97 19.72
C ASN A 142 15.84 -13.71 19.92
N MET A 143 14.65 -13.69 19.31
CA MET A 143 13.72 -12.55 19.32
C MET A 143 14.29 -11.25 18.71
N LYS A 144 15.36 -11.33 17.90
CA LYS A 144 15.82 -10.19 17.11
C LYS A 144 14.84 -9.94 15.98
N ARG A 145 14.42 -8.68 15.84
CA ARG A 145 13.46 -8.25 14.83
C ARG A 145 14.18 -7.59 13.66
N GLU A 146 13.95 -8.10 12.48
CA GLU A 146 14.43 -7.53 11.22
C GLU A 146 13.23 -6.96 10.45
N PHE A 147 13.31 -5.70 10.02
CA PHE A 147 12.24 -5.06 9.26
C PHE A 147 12.11 -5.71 7.87
N VAL A 148 10.91 -6.19 7.55
CA VAL A 148 10.60 -6.84 6.27
C VAL A 148 9.91 -5.88 5.32
N GLY A 149 8.97 -5.08 5.81
CA GLY A 149 8.23 -4.13 4.97
C GLY A 149 6.96 -3.61 5.65
N ASN A 150 6.23 -2.79 4.90
CA ASN A 150 4.93 -2.29 5.32
C ASN A 150 3.83 -3.07 4.60
N VAL A 151 2.72 -3.30 5.29
CA VAL A 151 1.53 -3.95 4.75
C VAL A 151 0.27 -3.21 5.19
N LEU A 152 -0.81 -3.44 4.47
CA LEU A 152 -2.14 -2.92 4.81
C LEU A 152 -3.12 -4.08 4.88
N TYR A 153 -3.90 -4.13 5.97
CA TYR A 153 -4.97 -5.10 6.15
C TYR A 153 -6.31 -4.36 6.19
N ALA A 154 -7.26 -4.80 5.35
CA ALA A 154 -8.63 -4.28 5.33
C ALA A 154 -9.30 -4.32 6.73
N PHE A 155 -9.03 -5.37 7.50
CA PHE A 155 -9.55 -5.57 8.86
C PHE A 155 -8.67 -4.97 9.97
N SER A 156 -7.66 -4.16 9.62
CA SER A 156 -6.74 -3.56 10.61
C SER A 156 -7.47 -2.79 11.72
N LYS A 157 -8.62 -2.17 11.44
CA LYS A 157 -9.49 -1.55 12.46
C LYS A 157 -9.91 -2.52 13.56
N SER A 158 -10.39 -3.71 13.17
CA SER A 158 -10.82 -4.76 14.10
C SER A 158 -9.64 -5.36 14.85
N LEU A 159 -8.46 -5.42 14.22
CA LEU A 159 -7.25 -5.89 14.90
C LEU A 159 -6.72 -4.90 15.93
N GLN A 160 -6.80 -3.59 15.68
CA GLN A 160 -6.35 -2.60 16.67
C GLN A 160 -7.23 -2.61 17.93
N SER A 161 -8.54 -2.83 17.81
CA SER A 161 -9.42 -3.02 18.97
C SER A 161 -9.19 -4.38 19.66
N LEU A 162 -8.95 -5.45 18.90
CA LEU A 162 -8.60 -6.77 19.43
C LEU A 162 -7.21 -6.83 20.07
N LEU A 163 -6.22 -6.07 19.60
CA LEU A 163 -4.88 -6.01 20.19
C LEU A 163 -4.85 -5.18 21.49
N ARG A 164 -5.80 -4.25 21.68
CA ARG A 164 -6.03 -3.60 22.97
C ARG A 164 -6.60 -4.57 24.02
N LEU A 165 -7.27 -5.63 23.58
CA LEU A 165 -7.56 -6.79 24.41
C LEU A 165 -6.29 -7.64 24.44
N LYS A 166 -5.55 -7.64 25.56
CA LYS A 166 -4.28 -8.37 25.72
C LYS A 166 -4.43 -9.86 25.33
N LEU A 167 -4.19 -10.21 24.07
CA LEU A 167 -4.04 -11.59 23.62
C LEU A 167 -2.57 -11.98 23.77
N PRO A 168 -2.24 -12.98 24.60
CA PRO A 168 -0.85 -13.42 24.75
C PRO A 168 -0.37 -14.05 23.44
N GLY A 169 0.66 -13.46 22.81
CA GLY A 169 1.42 -14.09 21.72
C GLY A 169 1.50 -13.34 20.38
N LEU A 170 0.75 -12.26 20.16
CA LEU A 170 0.87 -11.43 18.95
C LEU A 170 1.36 -10.01 19.30
N PHE A 171 2.58 -9.67 18.91
CA PHE A 171 3.12 -8.32 19.06
C PHE A 171 3.17 -7.59 17.71
N LEU A 172 2.07 -6.93 17.35
CA LEU A 172 2.07 -5.89 16.32
C LEU A 172 2.08 -4.54 17.04
N ARG A 173 3.19 -3.80 16.96
CA ARG A 173 3.25 -2.41 17.46
C ARG A 173 2.89 -1.48 16.32
N ASN A 174 1.76 -0.79 16.46
CA ASN A 174 1.56 0.48 15.78
C ASN A 174 2.21 1.55 16.64
N GLU A 175 3.43 1.96 16.28
CA GLU A 175 4.00 3.19 16.83
C GLU A 175 3.33 4.36 16.12
N ILE A 176 2.10 4.66 16.55
CA ILE A 176 1.55 5.99 16.36
C ILE A 176 2.36 6.86 17.31
N TYR A 177 3.20 7.73 16.76
CA TYR A 177 3.75 8.85 17.49
C TYR A 177 2.58 9.68 18.05
N SER A 178 2.18 9.37 19.28
CA SER A 178 1.58 10.33 20.19
C SER A 178 2.70 10.69 21.16
N ASP A 179 3.28 11.87 20.96
CA ASP A 179 4.06 12.73 21.85
C ASP A 179 4.72 13.74 20.88
N SER A 180 4.45 15.05 20.88
CA SER A 180 4.33 15.97 22.02
C SER A 180 3.71 17.30 21.54
N CYS A 181 2.70 17.81 22.25
CA CYS A 181 2.57 19.24 22.56
C CYS A 181 2.90 19.39 24.04
#